data_AF-A0A7C9EII6-F1
#
_entry.id   AF-A0A7C9EII6-F1
#
_cell.length_a   1.000
_cell.length_b   1.000
_cell.length_c   1.000
_cell.angle_alpha   90.00
_cell.angle_beta   90.00
_cell.angle_gamma   90.00
#
_symmetry.space_group_name_H-M   'P 1'
#
loop_
_entity.id
_entity.type
_entity.pdbx_description
1 polymer ?
#
loop_
_entity_poly.entity_id
_entity_poly.type
_entity_poly.pdbx_seq_one_letter_code
_entity_poly.pdbx_strand_id
1 'polypeptide(L)'
;SSRYKYAHRMSLLSDELYEETRVNCRGTYDTVDAGNTRCQKDLEAVSNALDPLYANHILEPTCNTSIPPKWCRDRDYHLFYVWANNLKVREALHIREGTKIHWARCNFTQAFTQA
;
A
#
# COMPACT_ATOMS: atom_id res chain seq x y z
N SER A 1 -5.45 -10.29 5.38
CA SER A 1 -4.92 -9.84 6.69
C SER A 1 -3.46 -10.25 7.00
N SER A 2 -2.50 -9.73 6.22
CA SER A 2 -1.05 -9.76 6.55
C SER A 2 -0.57 -8.41 7.11
N ARG A 3 -1.16 -7.32 6.63
CA ARG A 3 -0.82 -5.94 7.01
C ARG A 3 -0.94 -5.67 8.51
N TYR A 4 -2.03 -6.07 9.16
CA TYR A 4 -2.26 -5.84 10.60
C TYR A 4 -1.21 -6.54 11.48
N LYS A 5 -0.94 -7.82 11.20
CA LYS A 5 0.09 -8.60 11.90
C LYS A 5 1.48 -8.00 11.72
N TYR A 6 1.77 -7.52 10.51
CA TYR A 6 3.04 -6.86 10.22
C TYR A 6 3.15 -5.51 10.94
N ALA A 7 2.10 -4.69 10.94
CA ALA A 7 2.08 -3.41 11.64
C ALA A 7 2.33 -3.57 13.15
N HIS A 8 1.68 -4.54 13.80
CA HIS A 8 1.94 -4.89 15.20
C HIS A 8 3.40 -5.29 15.46
N ARG A 9 3.96 -6.19 14.63
CA ARG A 9 5.37 -6.63 14.76
C ARG A 9 6.39 -5.52 14.53
N MET A 10 6.00 -4.46 13.84
CA MET A 10 6.82 -3.27 13.63
C MET A 10 6.55 -2.17 14.66
N SER A 11 5.81 -2.48 15.73
CA SER A 11 5.43 -1.56 16.81
C SER A 11 4.60 -0.35 16.35
N LEU A 12 3.90 -0.48 15.22
CA LEU A 12 3.00 0.56 14.70
C LEU A 12 1.60 0.49 15.34
N LEU A 13 1.27 -0.64 15.94
CA LEU A 13 0.05 -0.86 16.73
C LEU A 13 0.48 -1.34 18.13
N SER A 14 -0.17 -0.85 19.17
CA SER A 14 0.05 -1.37 20.52
C SER A 14 -0.44 -2.82 20.62
N ASP A 15 0.14 -3.57 21.57
CA ASP A 15 -0.30 -4.94 21.86
C ASP A 15 -1.80 -4.99 22.19
N GLU A 16 -2.27 -4.04 22.99
CA GLU A 16 -3.68 -3.89 23.37
C GLU A 16 -4.57 -3.71 22.13
N LEU A 17 -4.30 -2.69 21.31
CA LEU A 17 -5.12 -2.40 20.14
C LEU A 17 -5.13 -3.58 19.15
N TYR A 18 -3.97 -4.20 18.92
CA TYR A 18 -3.88 -5.34 18.01
C TYR A 18 -4.68 -6.55 18.51
N GLU A 19 -4.55 -6.91 19.79
CA GLU A 19 -5.25 -8.07 20.36
C GLU A 19 -6.76 -7.83 20.48
N GLU A 20 -7.19 -6.64 20.90
CA GLU A 20 -8.61 -6.28 20.94
C GLU A 20 -9.23 -6.32 19.55
N THR A 21 -8.60 -5.70 18.55
CA THR A 21 -9.09 -5.73 17.16
C THR A 21 -9.19 -7.17 16.65
N ARG A 22 -8.17 -8.01 16.91
CA ARG A 22 -8.17 -9.42 16.50
C ARG A 22 -9.34 -10.19 17.11
N VAL A 23 -9.64 -9.98 18.38
CA VAL A 23 -10.74 -10.64 19.10
C VAL A 23 -12.10 -10.13 18.62
N ASN A 24 -12.30 -8.81 18.61
CA ASN A 24 -13.58 -8.19 18.28
C ASN A 24 -13.95 -8.37 16.80
N CYS A 25 -12.97 -8.39 15.90
CA CYS A 25 -13.17 -8.61 14.47
C CYS A 25 -13.04 -10.08 14.03
N ARG A 26 -12.80 -11.02 14.95
CA ARG A 26 -12.66 -12.47 14.65
C ARG A 26 -11.63 -12.79 13.56
N GLY A 27 -10.62 -11.94 13.40
CA GLY A 27 -9.59 -12.07 12.36
C GLY A 27 -10.02 -11.71 10.93
N THR A 28 -11.24 -11.23 10.72
CA THR A 28 -11.75 -10.72 9.42
C THR A 28 -11.87 -9.20 9.47
N TYR A 29 -11.14 -8.51 8.60
CA TYR A 29 -11.00 -7.05 8.67
C TYR A 29 -11.54 -6.32 7.42
N ASP A 30 -11.73 -7.04 6.32
CA ASP A 30 -12.11 -6.46 5.02
C ASP A 30 -13.63 -6.31 4.88
N THR A 31 -14.40 -7.24 5.46
CA THR A 31 -15.86 -7.21 5.50
C THR A 31 -16.33 -7.34 6.95
N VAL A 32 -16.94 -6.29 7.47
CA VAL A 32 -17.35 -6.20 8.89
C VAL A 32 -18.86 -6.13 8.95
N ASP A 33 -19.45 -6.91 9.85
CA ASP A 33 -20.88 -6.84 10.16
C ASP A 33 -21.23 -5.43 10.68
N ALA A 34 -22.24 -4.81 10.08
CA ALA A 34 -22.75 -3.50 10.51
C ALA A 34 -23.19 -3.49 11.98
N GLY A 35 -23.61 -4.64 12.54
CA GLY A 35 -23.97 -4.78 13.95
C GLY A 35 -22.78 -4.90 14.91
N ASN A 36 -21.56 -5.17 14.43
CA ASN A 36 -20.38 -5.31 15.27
C ASN A 36 -19.69 -3.95 15.50
N THR A 37 -20.35 -3.12 16.31
CA THR A 37 -19.88 -1.77 16.64
C THR A 37 -18.52 -1.75 17.34
N ARG A 38 -18.17 -2.82 18.07
CA ARG A 38 -16.86 -2.92 18.74
C ARG A 38 -15.74 -3.11 17.72
N CYS A 39 -15.90 -4.03 16.77
CA CYS A 39 -14.93 -4.19 15.68
C CYS A 39 -14.80 -2.91 14.83
N GLN A 40 -15.90 -2.21 14.56
CA GLN A 40 -15.85 -0.94 13.82
C GLN A 40 -14.99 0.11 14.53
N LYS A 41 -15.18 0.28 15.84
CA LYS A 41 -14.37 1.22 16.64
C LYS A 41 -12.90 0.84 16.67
N ASP A 42 -12.59 -0.44 16.84
CA ASP A 42 -11.20 -0.91 16.85
C ASP A 42 -10.53 -0.70 15.49
N LEU A 43 -11.24 -0.98 14.40
CA LEU A 43 -10.76 -0.74 13.03
C LEU A 43 -10.58 0.74 12.73
N GLU A 44 -11.43 1.61 13.25
CA GLU A 44 -11.26 3.05 13.14
C GLU A 44 -9.98 3.50 13.87
N ALA A 45 -9.75 3.01 15.10
CA ALA A 45 -8.52 3.30 15.84
C ALA A 45 -7.27 2.81 15.11
N VAL A 46 -7.30 1.59 14.55
CA VAL A 46 -6.21 1.07 13.71
C VAL A 46 -6.01 1.91 12.45
N SER A 47 -7.10 2.29 11.77
CA SER A 47 -7.04 3.13 10.57
C SER A 47 -6.36 4.45 10.88
N ASN A 48 -6.76 5.13 11.97
CA ASN A 48 -6.18 6.39 12.39
C ASN A 48 -4.68 6.25 12.76
N ALA A 49 -4.29 5.15 13.41
CA ALA A 49 -2.89 4.88 13.73
C ALA A 49 -2.02 4.68 12.48
N LEU A 50 -2.59 4.10 11.41
CA LEU A 50 -1.88 3.79 10.18
C LEU A 50 -2.09 4.82 9.06
N ASP A 51 -2.96 5.81 9.24
CA ASP A 51 -3.28 6.86 8.27
C ASP A 51 -2.04 7.65 7.78
N PRO A 52 -1.05 7.98 8.63
CA PRO A 52 0.17 8.65 8.18
C PRO A 52 1.09 7.76 7.35
N LEU A 53 0.79 6.47 7.18
CA LEU A 53 1.68 5.47 6.59
C LEU A 53 1.17 5.01 5.22
N TYR A 54 2.09 4.79 4.30
CA TYR A 54 1.76 4.36 2.96
C TYR A 54 1.21 2.93 2.96
N ALA A 55 -0.02 2.74 2.46
CA ALA A 55 -0.75 1.47 2.60
C ALA A 55 0.00 0.23 2.06
N ASN A 56 0.73 0.40 0.95
CA ASN A 56 1.52 -0.66 0.32
C ASN A 56 2.91 -0.84 0.95
N HIS A 57 3.43 0.18 1.64
CA HIS A 57 4.72 0.14 2.33
C HIS A 57 4.58 0.81 3.69
N ILE A 58 4.03 0.09 4.67
CA ILE A 58 3.64 0.68 5.97
C ILE A 58 4.80 1.23 6.82
N LEU A 59 6.05 1.03 6.39
CA LEU A 59 7.23 1.64 7.03
C LEU A 59 7.59 3.01 6.42
N GLU A 60 6.81 3.47 5.44
CA GLU A 60 7.01 4.73 4.76
C GLU A 60 5.85 5.67 5.05
N PRO A 61 6.09 7.00 5.14
CA PRO A 61 5.03 7.95 5.32
C PRO A 61 4.18 8.09 4.04
N THR A 62 2.93 8.51 4.21
CA THR A 62 2.14 9.02 3.10
C THR A 62 2.75 10.31 2.55
N CYS A 63 2.62 10.49 1.24
CA CYS A 63 3.11 11.68 0.56
C CYS A 63 2.08 12.79 0.62
N ASN A 64 2.42 13.84 1.36
CA ASN A 64 1.64 15.06 1.44
C ASN A 64 2.57 16.28 1.34
N THR A 65 1.99 17.48 1.42
CA THR A 65 2.73 18.74 1.30
C THR A 65 3.77 18.96 2.41
N SER A 66 3.67 18.25 3.54
CA SER A 66 4.58 18.33 4.67
C SER A 66 5.80 17.41 4.55
N ILE A 67 5.77 16.41 3.68
CA ILE A 67 6.87 15.46 3.48
C ILE A 67 7.70 15.84 2.25
N PRO A 68 9.02 16.03 2.38
CA PRO A 68 9.86 16.34 1.23
C PRO A 68 9.78 15.24 0.16
N PRO A 69 9.65 15.57 -1.14
CA PRO A 69 9.44 14.58 -2.21
C PRO A 69 10.51 13.49 -2.31
N LYS A 70 11.72 13.71 -1.76
CA LYS A 70 12.79 12.72 -1.73
C LYS A 70 12.50 11.52 -0.80
N TRP A 71 11.60 11.68 0.16
CA TRP A 71 11.17 10.63 1.09
C TRP A 71 9.89 9.93 0.63
N CYS A 72 9.41 10.31 -0.55
CA CYS A 72 8.17 9.85 -1.13
C CYS A 72 8.41 8.73 -2.14
N ARG A 73 7.75 7.59 -1.94
CA ARG A 73 7.80 6.47 -2.88
C ARG A 73 7.31 6.84 -4.28
N ASP A 74 6.38 7.79 -4.38
CA ASP A 74 5.87 8.32 -5.65
C ASP A 74 6.98 8.92 -6.53
N ARG A 75 8.07 9.40 -5.92
CA ARG A 75 9.23 9.87 -6.67
C ARG A 75 10.01 8.72 -7.30
N ASP A 76 10.21 7.62 -6.59
CA ASP A 76 10.86 6.42 -7.13
C ASP A 76 10.06 5.87 -8.32
N TYR A 77 8.74 5.91 -8.19
CA TYR A 77 7.80 5.54 -9.22
C TYR A 77 7.90 6.39 -10.49
N HIS A 78 8.02 7.71 -10.32
CA HIS A 78 8.23 8.62 -11.44
C HIS A 78 9.56 8.33 -12.16
N LEU A 79 10.66 8.16 -11.39
CA LEU A 79 11.97 7.84 -11.96
C LEU A 79 11.97 6.53 -12.73
N PHE A 80 11.29 5.51 -12.21
CA PHE A 80 11.08 4.24 -12.91
C PHE A 80 10.40 4.46 -14.27
N TYR A 81 9.32 5.26 -14.33
CA TYR A 81 8.61 5.49 -15.59
C TYR A 81 9.46 6.23 -16.61
N VAL A 82 10.23 7.24 -16.17
CA VAL A 82 11.16 7.98 -17.04
C VAL A 82 12.22 7.04 -17.61
N TRP A 83 12.81 6.19 -16.77
CA TRP A 83 13.83 5.24 -17.20
C TRP A 83 13.24 4.16 -18.13
N ALA A 84 12.17 3.48 -17.71
CA ALA A 84 11.60 2.34 -18.43
C ALA A 84 11.01 2.71 -19.79
N ASN A 85 10.56 3.96 -19.94
CA ASN A 85 9.97 4.45 -21.20
C ASN A 85 10.95 5.26 -22.06
N ASN A 86 12.20 5.42 -21.63
CA ASN A 86 13.23 6.02 -22.45
C ASN A 86 13.53 5.12 -23.67
N LEU A 87 13.54 5.69 -24.88
CA LEU A 87 13.75 4.94 -26.12
C LEU A 87 15.09 4.19 -26.15
N LYS A 88 16.17 4.81 -25.65
CA LYS A 88 17.49 4.18 -25.61
C LYS A 88 17.53 3.02 -24.63
N VAL A 89 16.87 3.16 -23.48
CA VAL A 89 16.73 2.06 -22.52
C VAL A 89 15.95 0.90 -23.16
N ARG A 90 14.86 1.21 -23.87
CA ARG A 90 14.04 0.19 -24.52
C ARG A 90 14.76 -0.53 -25.66
N GLU A 91 15.55 0.20 -26.44
CA GLU A 91 16.42 -0.36 -27.47
C GLU A 91 17.48 -1.29 -26.85
N ALA A 92 18.15 -0.84 -25.78
CA ALA A 92 19.14 -1.64 -25.05
C ALA A 92 18.55 -2.91 -24.42
N LEU A 93 17.27 -2.87 -24.04
CA LEU A 93 16.51 -4.04 -23.56
C LEU A 93 15.88 -4.87 -24.69
N HIS A 94 16.18 -4.56 -25.96
CA HIS A 94 15.69 -5.26 -27.15
C HIS A 94 14.16 -5.31 -27.28
N ILE A 95 13.49 -4.26 -26.79
CA ILE A 95 12.04 -4.14 -26.89
C ILE A 95 11.70 -3.65 -28.30
N ARG A 96 11.08 -4.53 -29.09
CA ARG A 96 10.61 -4.21 -30.44
C ARG A 96 9.62 -3.05 -30.43
N GLU A 97 9.86 -2.07 -31.30
CA GLU A 97 8.98 -0.92 -31.48
C GLU A 97 7.56 -1.40 -31.88
N GLY A 98 6.53 -0.70 -31.41
CA GLY A 98 5.12 -1.09 -31.61
C GLY A 98 4.62 -2.27 -30.75
N THR A 99 5.48 -3.10 -30.15
CA THR A 99 5.03 -4.26 -29.33
C THR A 99 4.49 -3.85 -27.96
N LYS A 100 5.04 -2.77 -27.39
CA LYS A 100 4.56 -2.15 -26.15
C LYS A 100 4.50 -0.66 -26.36
N ILE A 101 3.33 -0.04 -26.15
CA ILE A 101 3.20 1.41 -26.27
C ILE A 101 3.94 2.07 -25.11
N HIS A 102 3.64 1.63 -23.88
CA HIS A 102 4.20 2.19 -22.64
C HIS A 102 4.39 1.09 -21.59
N TRP A 103 5.46 1.18 -20.80
CA TRP A 103 5.70 0.33 -19.64
C TRP A 103 4.94 0.83 -18.42
N ALA A 104 3.93 0.07 -18.03
CA ALA A 104 3.26 0.21 -16.74
C ALA A 104 3.92 -0.72 -15.71
N ARG A 105 4.09 -0.27 -14.46
CA ARG A 105 4.66 -1.11 -13.39
C ARG A 105 3.72 -2.25 -13.00
N CYS A 106 2.42 -1.93 -12.89
CA CYS A 106 1.37 -2.88 -12.55
C CYS A 106 0.35 -2.91 -13.70
N ASN A 107 -0.12 -4.10 -14.04
CA ASN A 107 -1.19 -4.26 -15.02
C ASN A 107 -2.54 -4.32 -14.31
N PHE A 108 -3.19 -3.17 -14.16
CA PHE A 108 -4.49 -3.06 -13.49
C PHE A 108 -5.67 -3.65 -14.29
N THR A 109 -5.44 -4.07 -15.54
CA THR A 109 -6.45 -4.78 -16.35
C THR A 109 -6.46 -6.30 -16.10
N GLN A 110 -5.50 -6.82 -15.32
CA GLN A 110 -5.55 -8.22 -14.87
C GLN A 110 -6.48 -8.32 -13.67
N ALA A 111 -7.39 -9.31 -13.69
CA ALA A 111 -8.46 -9.52 -12.72
C ALA A 111 -8.00 -9.78 -11.26
N PHE A 112 -6.70 -9.71 -10.96
CA PHE A 112 -6.12 -10.03 -9.65
C PHE A 112 -5.59 -8.82 -8.87
N THR A 113 -5.87 -7.58 -9.29
CA THR A 113 -5.36 -6.36 -8.63
C THR A 113 -6.41 -5.53 -7.88
N GLN A 114 -7.44 -6.16 -7.29
CA GLN A 114 -8.17 -5.53 -6.19
C GLN A 114 -7.53 -6.00 -4.88
N ALA A 115 -6.81 -5.10 -4.24
CA ALA A 115 -6.25 -5.25 -2.90
C ALA A 115 -7.02 -4.35 -1.94
#